data_AF-A0A3A8QT56-F1
#
_entry.id   AF-A0A3A8QT56-F1
#
_cell.length_a   1.000
_cell.length_b   1.000
_cell.length_c   1.000
_cell.angle_alpha   90.00
_cell.angle_beta   90.00
_cell.angle_gamma   90.00
#
_symmetry.space_group_name_H-M   'P 1'
#
loop_
_entity.id
_entity.type
_entity.pdbx_description
1 polymer ?
#
loop_
_entity_poly.entity_id
_entity_poly.type
_entity_poly.pdbx_seq_one_letter_code
_entity_poly.pdbx_strand_id
1 'polypeptide(L)'
;MLRPAVLKPFSPLTLAAVLMALGVLFFAPPAWAEKPDKPTSKPADRHYIRKVDQSSVAKDKNTVVESRVDVSRDVKEINDGKARKGNESGTVTWTLNGRTYGAHDNGTLFPIRGSGFHELNRSAFKALGVYNKFDDTPRAREILDKMGTSQSDRKDALKAYKAG
;
A
#
# COMPACT_ATOMS: atom_id res chain seq x y z
N MET A 1 -29.39 -76.81 3.06
CA MET A 1 -30.56 -75.94 2.81
C MET A 1 -30.07 -74.51 2.74
N LEU A 2 -29.96 -73.96 1.52
CA LEU A 2 -29.46 -72.60 1.24
C LEU A 2 -30.65 -71.63 1.22
N ARG A 3 -30.59 -70.55 2.01
CA ARG A 3 -31.54 -69.42 1.92
C ARG A 3 -30.98 -68.37 0.95
N PRO A 4 -31.76 -67.83 0.00
CA PRO A 4 -31.30 -66.72 -0.82
C PRO A 4 -31.41 -65.41 -0.05
N ALA A 5 -30.38 -64.57 -0.16
CA ALA A 5 -30.40 -63.19 0.35
C ALA A 5 -31.18 -62.28 -0.60
N VAL A 6 -32.13 -61.51 -0.05
CA VAL A 6 -32.90 -60.50 -0.77
C VAL A 6 -32.06 -59.24 -0.89
N LEU A 7 -31.69 -58.86 -2.12
CA LEU A 7 -31.10 -57.57 -2.46
C LEU A 7 -32.17 -56.47 -2.34
N LYS A 8 -31.92 -55.47 -1.49
CA LYS A 8 -32.76 -54.27 -1.39
C LYS A 8 -32.46 -53.34 -2.59
N PRO A 9 -33.47 -52.71 -3.21
CA PRO A 9 -33.25 -51.79 -4.31
C PRO A 9 -32.60 -50.48 -3.83
N PHE A 10 -31.64 -50.02 -4.62
CA PHE A 10 -31.01 -48.71 -4.55
C PHE A 10 -32.06 -47.62 -4.85
N SER A 11 -32.21 -46.65 -3.94
CA SER A 11 -32.81 -45.36 -4.26
C SER A 11 -31.70 -44.41 -4.71
N PRO A 12 -31.65 -43.94 -5.97
CA PRO A 12 -30.76 -42.85 -6.32
C PRO A 12 -31.28 -41.57 -5.66
N LEU A 13 -30.48 -40.99 -4.76
CA LEU A 13 -30.72 -39.61 -4.33
C LEU A 13 -30.75 -38.74 -5.59
N THR A 14 -31.85 -38.02 -5.76
CA THR A 14 -32.04 -37.09 -6.87
C THR A 14 -30.99 -35.97 -6.79
N LEU A 15 -30.41 -35.63 -7.95
CA LEU A 15 -29.41 -34.57 -8.16
C LEU A 15 -29.91 -33.16 -7.75
N ALA A 16 -31.16 -33.03 -7.32
CA ALA A 16 -31.81 -31.78 -6.93
C ALA A 16 -31.53 -31.33 -5.48
N ALA A 17 -30.73 -32.08 -4.71
CA ALA A 17 -30.28 -31.69 -3.37
C ALA A 17 -28.79 -31.27 -3.31
N VAL A 18 -28.17 -30.96 -4.45
CA VAL A 18 -26.79 -30.42 -4.52
C VAL A 18 -26.76 -28.89 -4.61
N LEU A 19 -27.93 -28.23 -4.75
CA LEU A 19 -28.05 -26.80 -5.00
C LEU A 19 -28.43 -25.95 -3.77
N MET A 20 -28.04 -26.35 -2.55
CA MET A 20 -28.25 -25.55 -1.32
C MET A 20 -27.07 -25.70 -0.34
N ALA A 21 -25.85 -25.81 -0.87
CA ALA A 21 -24.62 -25.77 -0.07
C ALA A 21 -23.57 -24.81 -0.67
N LEU A 22 -24.03 -23.76 -1.39
CA LEU A 22 -23.26 -22.53 -1.52
C LEU A 22 -23.39 -21.77 -0.19
N GLY A 23 -22.84 -22.37 0.87
CA GLY A 23 -22.61 -21.68 2.11
C GLY A 23 -21.75 -20.48 1.78
N VAL A 24 -22.32 -19.31 1.99
CA VAL A 24 -21.58 -18.04 2.09
C VAL A 24 -20.43 -18.32 3.05
N LEU A 25 -19.23 -18.58 2.52
CA LEU A 25 -18.01 -18.48 3.30
C LEU A 25 -17.94 -17.02 3.69
N PHE A 26 -18.52 -16.69 4.84
CA PHE A 26 -18.03 -15.61 5.66
C PHE A 26 -16.57 -15.97 5.94
N PHE A 27 -15.66 -15.48 5.08
CA PHE A 27 -14.27 -15.38 5.45
C PHE A 27 -14.26 -14.48 6.68
N ALA A 28 -14.28 -15.11 7.86
CA ALA A 28 -14.01 -14.41 9.09
C ALA A 28 -12.71 -13.62 8.86
N PRO A 29 -12.70 -12.31 9.18
CA PRO A 29 -11.48 -11.55 9.03
C PRO A 29 -10.38 -12.29 9.79
N PRO A 30 -9.19 -12.43 9.18
CA PRO A 30 -8.14 -13.25 9.76
C PRO A 30 -7.79 -12.75 11.16
N ALA A 31 -7.28 -13.61 12.05
CA ALA A 31 -7.06 -13.27 13.47
C ALA A 31 -6.16 -12.03 13.73
N TRP A 32 -5.47 -11.53 12.71
CA TRP A 32 -4.64 -10.32 12.73
C TRP A 32 -5.37 -9.04 12.25
N ALA A 33 -6.63 -9.16 11.86
CA ALA A 33 -7.48 -8.07 11.40
C ALA A 33 -7.98 -7.27 12.61
N GLU A 34 -7.31 -6.16 12.90
CA GLU A 34 -7.66 -5.27 13.99
C GLU A 34 -8.13 -3.94 13.41
N LYS A 35 -9.25 -3.41 13.92
CA LYS A 35 -9.69 -2.07 13.56
C LYS A 35 -8.86 -1.04 14.34
N PRO A 36 -8.52 0.10 13.73
CA PRO A 36 -7.95 1.21 14.47
C PRO A 36 -8.88 1.68 15.60
N ASP A 37 -8.34 1.99 16.78
CA ASP A 37 -9.12 2.53 17.92
C ASP A 37 -9.83 3.85 17.56
N LYS A 38 -9.20 4.63 16.68
CA LYS A 38 -9.76 5.82 16.05
C LYS A 38 -9.63 5.69 14.54
N PRO A 39 -10.65 6.10 13.75
CA PRO A 39 -10.56 6.06 12.31
C PRO A 39 -9.30 6.76 11.80
N THR A 40 -8.56 6.06 10.95
CA THR A 40 -7.37 6.61 10.30
C THR A 40 -7.76 7.54 9.16
N SER A 41 -6.92 8.53 8.90
CA SER A 41 -7.10 9.50 7.82
C SER A 41 -5.95 9.44 6.81
N LYS A 42 -6.20 9.95 5.60
CA LYS A 42 -5.21 9.96 4.52
C LYS A 42 -3.95 10.75 4.90
N PRO A 43 -2.77 10.39 4.36
CA PRO A 43 -1.59 11.24 4.41
C PRO A 43 -1.86 12.62 3.81
N ALA A 44 -1.15 13.62 4.33
CA ALA A 44 -1.16 14.95 3.75
C ALA A 44 -0.65 14.93 2.29
N ASP A 45 -1.19 15.82 1.45
CA ASP A 45 -0.92 15.81 0.01
C ASP A 45 0.57 16.01 -0.34
N ARG A 46 1.37 16.58 0.56
CA ARG A 46 2.85 16.70 0.42
C ARG A 46 3.59 15.35 0.29
N HIS A 47 2.91 14.23 0.52
CA HIS A 47 3.48 12.89 0.34
C HIS A 47 3.34 12.36 -1.10
N TYR A 48 2.66 13.05 -2.02
CA TYR A 48 2.54 12.59 -3.40
C TYR A 48 3.69 13.10 -4.27
N ILE A 49 4.15 12.28 -5.22
CA ILE A 49 5.30 12.61 -6.10
C ILE A 49 5.13 13.99 -6.74
N ARG A 50 3.96 14.27 -7.33
CA ARG A 50 3.67 15.53 -8.03
C ARG A 50 3.44 16.75 -7.12
N LYS A 51 3.46 16.54 -5.80
CA LYS A 51 3.34 17.61 -4.80
C LYS A 51 4.68 18.00 -4.19
N VAL A 52 5.77 17.33 -4.57
CA VAL A 52 7.13 17.71 -4.17
C VAL A 52 7.64 18.79 -5.11
N ASP A 53 8.06 19.91 -4.53
CA ASP A 53 8.71 21.02 -5.24
C ASP A 53 10.05 21.37 -4.59
N GLN A 54 10.74 22.36 -5.15
CA GLN A 54 12.04 22.81 -4.64
C GLN A 54 11.95 23.49 -3.25
N SER A 55 10.76 23.88 -2.79
CA SER A 55 10.53 24.49 -1.47
C SER A 55 10.15 23.46 -0.39
N SER A 56 9.87 22.23 -0.81
CA SER A 56 9.45 21.15 0.08
C SER A 56 10.53 20.83 1.12
N VAL A 57 10.11 20.68 2.38
CA VAL A 57 11.01 20.38 3.49
C VAL A 57 11.53 18.95 3.36
N ALA A 58 12.81 18.81 3.04
CA ALA A 58 13.48 17.51 2.92
C ALA A 58 13.96 16.99 4.27
N LYS A 59 13.50 15.80 4.66
CA LYS A 59 14.01 15.03 5.81
C LYS A 59 15.15 14.10 5.37
N ASP A 60 15.79 13.44 6.32
CA ASP A 60 16.86 12.48 6.00
C ASP A 60 16.33 11.25 5.27
N LYS A 61 15.12 10.81 5.64
CA LYS A 61 14.33 9.79 4.95
C LYS A 61 12.95 10.34 4.61
N ASN A 62 12.56 10.21 3.35
CA ASN A 62 11.27 10.67 2.83
C ASN A 62 10.64 9.52 2.06
N THR A 63 9.31 9.45 2.06
CA THR A 63 8.57 8.50 1.23
C THR A 63 7.52 9.27 0.45
N VAL A 64 7.52 9.06 -0.87
CA VAL A 64 6.56 9.67 -1.80
C VAL A 64 5.69 8.61 -2.48
N VAL A 65 4.47 9.00 -2.82
CA VAL A 65 3.41 8.14 -3.35
C VAL A 65 3.16 8.43 -4.83
N GLU A 66 3.09 7.38 -5.64
CA GLU A 66 2.69 7.44 -7.05
C GLU A 66 1.22 7.87 -7.21
N SER A 67 0.90 8.59 -8.29
CA SER A 67 -0.45 9.10 -8.56
C SER A 67 -1.49 8.00 -8.76
N ARG A 68 -1.07 6.81 -9.23
CA ARG A 68 -1.95 5.65 -9.45
C ARG A 68 -2.37 4.92 -8.17
N VAL A 69 -1.77 5.23 -7.01
CA VAL A 69 -2.12 4.55 -5.75
C VAL A 69 -3.40 5.14 -5.19
N ASP A 70 -4.45 4.32 -5.07
CA ASP A 70 -5.70 4.70 -4.42
C ASP A 70 -5.56 4.63 -2.89
N VAL A 71 -4.94 5.66 -2.31
CA VAL A 71 -4.75 5.76 -0.86
C VAL A 71 -6.08 5.88 -0.12
N SER A 72 -7.12 6.44 -0.74
CA SER A 72 -8.45 6.55 -0.12
C SER A 72 -9.06 5.17 0.09
N ARG A 73 -8.93 4.28 -0.89
CA ARG A 73 -9.31 2.87 -0.73
C ARG A 73 -8.51 2.18 0.36
N ASP A 74 -7.20 2.39 0.42
CA ASP A 74 -6.37 1.79 1.47
C ASP A 74 -6.79 2.25 2.87
N VAL A 75 -7.02 3.55 3.06
CA VAL A 75 -7.54 4.12 4.33
C VAL A 75 -8.88 3.48 4.70
N LYS A 76 -9.78 3.32 3.72
CA LYS A 76 -11.06 2.66 3.95
C LYS A 76 -10.86 1.20 4.39
N GLU A 77 -10.01 0.45 3.70
CA GLU A 77 -9.74 -0.95 4.01
C GLU A 77 -9.06 -1.12 5.38
N ILE A 78 -8.16 -0.20 5.76
CA ILE A 78 -7.60 -0.14 7.12
C ILE A 78 -8.70 0.08 8.15
N ASN A 79 -9.59 1.06 7.94
CA ASN A 79 -10.69 1.37 8.86
C ASN A 79 -11.75 0.25 8.91
N ASP A 80 -11.91 -0.52 7.84
CA ASP A 80 -12.74 -1.73 7.81
C ASP A 80 -12.10 -2.90 8.58
N GLY A 81 -10.84 -2.77 9.03
CA GLY A 81 -10.08 -3.80 9.74
C GLY A 81 -9.41 -4.83 8.83
N LYS A 82 -9.21 -4.53 7.54
CA LYS A 82 -8.63 -5.49 6.57
C LYS A 82 -7.11 -5.46 6.50
N ALA A 83 -6.47 -4.52 7.20
CA ALA A 83 -5.03 -4.38 7.21
C ALA A 83 -4.40 -5.15 8.38
N ARG A 84 -3.17 -5.61 8.19
CA ARG A 84 -2.37 -6.18 9.26
C ARG A 84 -1.77 -5.05 10.11
N LYS A 85 -2.16 -4.99 11.38
CA LYS A 85 -1.56 -4.08 12.38
C LYS A 85 -0.16 -4.57 12.76
N GLY A 86 0.74 -3.64 13.01
CA GLY A 86 2.10 -3.89 13.49
C GLY A 86 2.63 -2.75 14.35
N ASN A 87 3.86 -2.88 14.80
CA ASN A 87 4.59 -1.83 15.51
C ASN A 87 6.04 -1.79 15.03
N GLU A 88 6.51 -0.63 14.58
CA GLU A 88 7.90 -0.41 14.17
C GLU A 88 8.47 0.76 14.98
N SER A 89 9.41 0.45 15.87
CA SER A 89 10.07 1.45 16.73
C SER A 89 9.10 2.37 17.48
N GLY A 90 8.02 1.79 18.02
CA GLY A 90 6.98 2.52 18.75
C GLY A 90 5.89 3.13 17.87
N THR A 91 6.02 3.08 16.55
CA THR A 91 4.99 3.56 15.60
C THR A 91 4.03 2.43 15.25
N VAL A 92 2.72 2.65 15.40
CA VAL A 92 1.70 1.71 14.88
C VAL A 92 1.76 1.71 13.36
N THR A 93 1.85 0.51 12.78
CA THR A 93 1.88 0.33 11.32
C THR A 93 0.69 -0.46 10.81
N TRP A 94 0.28 -0.15 9.58
CA TRP A 94 -0.81 -0.81 8.87
C TRP A 94 -0.29 -1.30 7.53
N THR A 95 -0.38 -2.61 7.29
CA THR A 95 0.07 -3.23 6.03
C THR A 95 -1.08 -3.89 5.29
N LEU A 96 -1.28 -3.48 4.04
CA LEU A 96 -2.27 -4.03 3.11
C LEU A 96 -1.83 -3.75 1.67
N ASN A 97 -2.30 -4.54 0.70
CA ASN A 97 -2.06 -4.30 -0.74
C ASN A 97 -0.56 -4.09 -1.11
N GLY A 98 0.35 -4.72 -0.37
CA GLY A 98 1.81 -4.58 -0.55
C GLY A 98 2.38 -3.23 -0.11
N ARG A 99 1.63 -2.44 0.68
CA ARG A 99 2.02 -1.13 1.22
C ARG A 99 2.00 -1.14 2.74
N THR A 100 2.93 -0.42 3.35
CA THR A 100 3.00 -0.20 4.79
C THR A 100 2.91 1.29 5.08
N TYR A 101 1.97 1.65 5.94
CA TYR A 101 1.74 2.99 6.48
C TYR A 101 2.13 3.01 7.95
N GLY A 102 2.67 4.12 8.43
CA GLY A 102 2.71 4.46 9.85
C GLY A 102 1.50 5.32 10.20
N ALA A 103 1.12 5.31 11.47
CA ALA A 103 0.10 6.21 12.00
C ALA A 103 0.73 7.17 13.01
N HIS A 104 0.44 8.46 12.87
CA HIS A 104 0.65 9.43 13.94
C HIS A 104 -0.36 9.19 15.08
N ASP A 105 -0.09 9.72 16.27
CA ASP A 105 -0.96 9.58 17.45
C ASP A 105 -2.40 10.08 17.22
N ASN A 106 -2.58 11.00 16.26
CA ASN A 106 -3.89 11.53 15.86
C ASN A 106 -4.62 10.66 14.81
N GLY A 107 -4.07 9.50 14.43
CA GLY A 107 -4.62 8.60 13.41
C GLY A 107 -4.31 8.97 11.97
N THR A 108 -3.60 10.07 11.70
CA THR A 108 -3.19 10.43 10.34
C THR A 108 -2.10 9.49 9.86
N LEU A 109 -2.33 8.85 8.70
CA LEU A 109 -1.35 7.94 8.13
C LEU A 109 -0.21 8.68 7.44
N PHE A 110 0.95 8.06 7.38
CA PHE A 110 2.06 8.46 6.52
C PHE A 110 2.65 7.24 5.81
N PRO A 111 3.07 7.37 4.55
CA PRO A 111 3.65 6.25 3.82
C PRO A 111 5.03 5.89 4.41
N ILE A 112 5.29 4.59 4.58
CA ILE A 112 6.61 4.10 4.98
C ILE A 112 7.30 3.46 3.77
N ARG A 113 6.71 2.40 3.21
CA ARG A 113 7.29 1.59 2.12
C ARG A 113 6.26 0.73 1.40
N GLY A 114 6.61 0.20 0.23
CA GLY A 114 5.82 -0.80 -0.50
C GLY A 114 5.44 -0.40 -1.92
N SER A 115 4.57 -1.19 -2.54
CA SER A 115 4.19 -1.03 -3.95
C SER A 115 3.57 0.36 -4.22
N GLY A 116 4.20 1.13 -5.11
CA GLY A 116 3.79 2.48 -5.46
C GLY A 116 4.35 3.57 -4.54
N PHE A 117 5.20 3.22 -3.58
CA PHE A 117 5.92 4.17 -2.72
C PHE A 117 7.41 4.17 -3.08
N HIS A 118 8.02 5.35 -3.04
CA HIS A 118 9.44 5.54 -3.27
C HIS A 118 10.08 6.14 -2.03
N GLU A 119 10.96 5.36 -1.38
CA GLU A 119 11.78 5.82 -0.27
C GLU A 119 13.00 6.58 -0.84
N LEU A 120 13.14 7.85 -0.48
CA LEU A 120 14.17 8.76 -0.96
C LEU A 120 14.94 9.34 0.21
N ASN A 121 16.27 9.36 0.11
CA ASN A 121 17.09 10.15 1.03
C ASN A 121 16.88 11.67 0.78
N ARG A 122 17.45 12.50 1.64
CA ARG A 122 17.36 13.97 1.53
C ARG A 122 17.76 14.51 0.16
N SER A 123 18.85 14.00 -0.42
CA SER A 123 19.42 14.47 -1.69
C SER A 123 18.52 14.09 -2.87
N ALA A 124 18.08 12.83 -2.94
CA ALA A 124 17.15 12.34 -3.95
C ALA A 124 15.77 13.04 -3.87
N PHE A 125 15.27 13.30 -2.66
CA PHE A 125 14.01 14.02 -2.48
C PHE A 125 14.08 15.46 -3.00
N LYS A 126 15.20 16.17 -2.75
CA LYS A 126 15.42 17.50 -3.34
C LYS A 126 15.54 17.43 -4.87
N ALA A 127 16.22 16.41 -5.38
CA ALA A 127 16.34 16.19 -6.82
C ALA A 127 14.97 15.93 -7.48
N LEU A 128 14.06 15.23 -6.81
CA LEU A 128 12.68 15.06 -7.29
C LEU A 128 11.98 16.40 -7.48
N GLY A 129 12.15 17.34 -6.55
CA GLY A 129 11.62 18.70 -6.69
C GLY A 129 12.19 19.48 -7.88
N VAL A 130 13.44 19.22 -8.28
CA VAL A 130 14.04 19.76 -9.51
C VAL A 130 13.38 19.14 -10.74
N TYR A 131 13.28 17.82 -10.79
CA TYR A 131 12.65 17.12 -11.92
C TYR A 131 11.17 17.49 -12.08
N ASN A 132 10.41 17.63 -11.00
CA ASN A 132 9.01 18.07 -11.10
C ASN A 132 8.84 19.48 -11.67
N LYS A 133 9.87 20.33 -11.60
CA LYS A 133 9.82 21.71 -12.11
C LYS A 133 10.39 21.87 -13.52
N PHE A 134 11.43 21.11 -13.84
CA PHE A 134 12.21 21.30 -15.06
C PHE A 134 12.21 20.06 -15.97
N ASP A 135 11.49 19.01 -15.60
CA ASP A 135 11.53 17.68 -16.23
C ASP A 135 12.96 17.11 -16.30
N ASP A 136 13.16 15.99 -17.00
CA ASP A 136 14.48 15.40 -17.24
C ASP A 136 15.22 16.13 -18.37
N THR A 137 15.54 17.41 -18.15
CA THR A 137 16.14 18.31 -19.14
C THR A 137 17.62 18.60 -18.85
N PRO A 138 18.39 19.13 -19.84
CA PRO A 138 19.74 19.64 -19.59
C PRO A 138 19.79 20.65 -18.43
N ARG A 139 18.75 21.49 -18.30
CA ARG A 139 18.66 22.46 -17.21
C ARG A 139 18.55 21.78 -15.84
N ALA A 140 17.74 20.73 -15.72
CA ALA A 140 17.67 19.96 -14.49
C ALA A 140 19.03 19.35 -14.14
N ARG A 141 19.76 18.81 -15.14
CA ARG A 141 21.11 18.26 -14.93
C ARG A 141 22.09 19.30 -14.41
N GLU A 142 22.15 20.49 -15.00
CA GLU A 142 23.01 21.58 -14.52
C GLU A 142 22.72 21.98 -13.07
N ILE A 143 21.43 22.03 -12.69
CA ILE A 143 21.02 22.36 -11.32
C ILE A 143 21.48 21.26 -10.36
N LEU A 144 21.25 19.99 -10.72
CA LEU A 144 21.65 18.84 -9.91
C LEU A 144 23.18 18.73 -9.77
N ASP A 145 23.94 19.11 -10.80
CA ASP A 145 25.39 19.24 -10.74
C ASP A 145 25.82 20.29 -9.72
N LYS A 146 25.22 21.49 -9.78
CA LYS A 146 25.50 22.57 -8.82
C LYS A 146 25.08 22.23 -7.39
N MET A 147 24.05 21.41 -7.22
CA MET A 147 23.61 20.89 -5.92
C MET A 147 24.54 19.80 -5.37
N GLY A 148 25.49 19.29 -6.17
CA GLY A 148 26.33 18.16 -5.77
C GLY A 148 25.54 16.86 -5.62
N THR A 149 24.40 16.71 -6.29
CA THR A 149 23.57 15.50 -6.20
C THR A 149 24.28 14.33 -6.87
N SER A 150 24.48 13.24 -6.12
CA SER A 150 25.15 12.03 -6.61
C SER A 150 24.37 11.34 -7.73
N GLN A 151 25.05 10.52 -8.55
CA GLN A 151 24.38 9.79 -9.64
C GLN A 151 23.32 8.81 -9.13
N SER A 152 23.55 8.16 -7.98
CA SER A 152 22.57 7.28 -7.35
C SER A 152 21.32 8.04 -6.92
N ASP A 153 21.48 9.20 -6.29
CA ASP A 153 20.35 10.00 -5.83
C ASP A 153 19.52 10.54 -7.00
N ARG A 154 20.19 10.93 -8.10
CA ARG A 154 19.50 11.33 -9.33
C ARG A 154 18.70 10.17 -9.92
N LYS A 155 19.28 8.97 -9.94
CA LYS A 155 18.60 7.77 -10.44
C LYS A 155 17.34 7.45 -9.63
N ASP A 156 17.43 7.51 -8.31
CA ASP A 156 16.30 7.25 -7.41
C ASP A 156 15.21 8.32 -7.56
N ALA A 157 15.60 9.60 -7.61
CA ALA A 157 14.70 10.71 -7.86
C ALA A 157 14.00 10.60 -9.23
N LEU A 158 14.75 10.28 -10.28
CA LEU A 158 14.22 10.14 -11.64
C LEU A 158 13.26 8.95 -11.75
N LYS A 159 13.56 7.84 -11.05
CA LYS A 159 12.65 6.70 -10.93
C LYS A 159 11.31 7.12 -10.32
N ALA A 160 11.33 7.87 -9.22
CA ALA A 160 10.12 8.39 -8.59
C ALA A 160 9.38 9.37 -9.52
N TYR A 161 10.09 10.32 -10.13
CA TYR A 161 9.52 11.30 -11.06
C TYR A 161 8.78 10.65 -12.23
N LYS A 162 9.35 9.58 -12.81
CA LYS A 162 8.74 8.83 -13.93
C LYS A 162 7.51 8.02 -13.52
N ALA A 163 7.35 7.73 -12.23
CA ALA A 163 6.25 6.93 -11.70
C ALA A 163 5.07 7.78 -11.17
N GLY A 164 5.25 9.10 -11.03
CA GLY A 164 4.22 10.04 -10.58
C GLY A 164 3.34 10.54 -11.71
#